data_AF-A0A952FZ56-F1
#
_entry.id   AF-A0A952FZ56-F1
#
_cell.length_a   1.000
_cell.length_b   1.000
_cell.length_c   1.000
_cell.angle_alpha   90.00
_cell.angle_beta   90.00
_cell.angle_gamma   90.00
#
_symmetry.space_group_name_H-M   'P 1'
#
loop_
_entity.id
_entity.type
_entity.pdbx_description
1 polymer ?
#
loop_
_entity_poly.entity_id
_entity_poly.type
_entity_poly.pdbx_seq_one_letter_code
_entity_poly.pdbx_strand_id
1 'polypeptide(L)'
;RLQQDQELIRVIDDTLMRIGGGSTMDDNRLYNWQSPEKQAEYEAWLAERYGPQAHDWIAHSRKRFDALDDAERQATMDRLKVIEGDLTDAFRRGVSADSPALKPVLDRHREWVGYMWNQDCPPGAYGNLADMYRDHPDFVARFDSMAPGFASWLSEAMKAYAGSLT
;
A
#
# COMPACT_ATOMS: atom_id res chain seq x y z
N ARG A 1 -13.11 15.33 -10.92
CA ARG A 1 -12.88 15.15 -9.46
C ARG A 1 -12.69 13.67 -9.12
N LEU A 2 -13.65 12.78 -9.39
CA LEU A 2 -13.46 11.32 -9.22
C LEU A 2 -12.27 10.71 -10.00
N GLN A 3 -11.92 11.27 -11.18
CA GLN A 3 -10.75 10.84 -11.96
C GLN A 3 -9.44 11.16 -11.21
N GLN A 4 -9.24 12.38 -10.71
CA GLN A 4 -8.03 12.75 -9.93
C GLN A 4 -7.83 11.91 -8.66
N ASP A 5 -8.91 11.42 -8.05
CA ASP A 5 -8.82 10.54 -6.87
C ASP A 5 -8.45 9.09 -7.24
N GLN A 6 -8.72 8.65 -8.47
CA GLN A 6 -8.28 7.36 -9.03
C GLN A 6 -6.82 7.38 -9.53
N GLU A 7 -6.25 8.57 -9.65
CA GLU A 7 -4.97 8.85 -10.30
C GLU A 7 -3.79 8.72 -9.32
N LEU A 8 -3.94 9.03 -8.04
CA LEU A 8 -2.81 9.17 -7.11
C LEU A 8 -2.12 7.87 -6.62
N ILE A 9 -2.76 6.72 -6.77
CA ILE A 9 -2.60 5.64 -5.79
C ILE A 9 -1.43 4.70 -6.02
N ARG A 10 -1.00 4.52 -7.26
CA ARG A 10 -0.62 3.15 -7.64
C ARG A 10 0.87 2.86 -7.65
N VAL A 11 1.68 3.85 -7.28
CA VAL A 11 3.15 3.75 -7.40
C VAL A 11 3.85 3.73 -6.05
N ILE A 12 3.15 4.14 -5.01
CA ILE A 12 3.79 4.22 -3.71
C ILE A 12 4.16 2.85 -3.17
N ASP A 13 3.41 1.82 -3.51
CA ASP A 13 3.83 0.48 -3.12
C ASP A 13 5.09 -0.01 -3.85
N ASP A 14 5.53 0.57 -4.97
CA ASP A 14 6.88 0.29 -5.52
C ASP A 14 7.96 0.73 -4.53
N THR A 15 7.78 1.92 -3.95
CA THR A 15 8.63 2.41 -2.87
C THR A 15 8.51 1.51 -1.62
N LEU A 16 7.32 1.09 -1.23
CA LEU A 16 7.12 0.32 0.00
C LEU A 16 7.57 -1.13 -0.11
N MET A 17 7.41 -1.72 -1.28
CA MET A 17 8.07 -2.96 -1.65
C MET A 17 9.58 -2.76 -1.51
N ARG A 18 10.19 -1.73 -2.14
CA ARG A 18 11.64 -1.41 -2.04
C ARG A 18 12.17 -1.31 -0.61
N ILE A 19 11.40 -0.81 0.36
CA ILE A 19 11.85 -0.62 1.75
C ILE A 19 11.55 -1.83 2.66
N GLY A 20 10.61 -2.71 2.31
CA GLY A 20 10.30 -3.92 3.09
C GLY A 20 11.45 -4.96 3.17
N GLY A 21 12.50 -4.79 2.37
CA GLY A 21 13.74 -5.56 2.43
C GLY A 21 14.90 -4.72 2.95
N GLY A 22 14.98 -4.57 4.27
CA GLY A 22 16.24 -4.15 4.90
C GLY A 22 17.34 -5.14 4.52
N SER A 23 18.47 -4.62 4.03
CA SER A 23 19.61 -5.40 3.56
C SER A 23 20.14 -6.40 4.60
N THR A 24 19.72 -7.64 4.48
CA THR A 24 20.57 -8.83 4.62
C THR A 24 20.18 -9.82 3.54
N MET A 25 21.13 -10.17 2.68
CA MET A 25 21.08 -11.36 1.83
C MET A 25 21.04 -12.61 2.73
N ASP A 26 19.92 -12.90 3.39
CA ASP A 26 19.57 -14.20 4.00
C ASP A 26 18.33 -14.03 4.88
N ASP A 27 17.17 -13.96 4.26
CA ASP A 27 15.94 -14.63 4.74
C ASP A 27 14.76 -14.14 3.89
N ASN A 28 14.63 -14.78 2.73
CA ASN A 28 13.39 -15.24 2.11
C ASN A 28 13.50 -15.14 0.59
N ARG A 29 13.97 -16.25 0.03
CA ARG A 29 14.27 -16.55 -1.37
C ARG A 29 13.03 -16.55 -2.29
N LEU A 30 11.90 -15.97 -1.86
CA LEU A 30 10.62 -16.22 -2.51
C LEU A 30 10.38 -15.34 -3.73
N TYR A 31 10.86 -14.09 -3.80
CA TYR A 31 10.84 -13.32 -5.06
C TYR A 31 11.95 -12.26 -5.07
N ASN A 32 12.84 -12.31 -6.08
CA ASN A 32 13.79 -11.25 -6.40
C ASN A 32 13.07 -10.12 -7.16
N TRP A 33 12.05 -9.51 -6.54
CA TRP A 33 11.14 -8.53 -7.15
C TRP A 33 11.78 -7.15 -7.39
N GLN A 34 13.03 -6.95 -6.94
CA GLN A 34 13.80 -5.71 -7.12
C GLN A 34 14.54 -5.63 -8.48
N SER A 35 14.33 -6.60 -9.37
CA SER A 35 15.00 -6.58 -10.67
C SER A 35 14.44 -5.45 -11.55
N PRO A 36 15.28 -4.77 -12.36
CA PRO A 36 14.82 -3.77 -13.32
C PRO A 36 13.72 -4.30 -14.25
N GLU A 37 13.76 -5.59 -14.57
CA GLU A 37 12.78 -6.27 -15.42
C GLU A 37 11.42 -6.37 -14.71
N LYS A 38 11.38 -6.71 -13.42
CA LYS A 38 10.14 -6.75 -12.63
C LYS A 38 9.54 -5.36 -12.44
N GLN A 39 10.37 -4.34 -12.28
CA GLN A 39 9.90 -2.95 -12.27
C GLN A 39 9.26 -2.58 -13.60
N ALA A 40 9.89 -2.89 -14.73
CA ALA A 40 9.35 -2.60 -16.05
C ALA A 40 8.03 -3.34 -16.34
N GLU A 41 7.94 -4.63 -15.96
CA GLU A 41 6.69 -5.42 -16.07
C GLU A 41 5.56 -4.78 -15.25
N TYR A 42 5.86 -4.31 -14.04
CA TYR A 42 4.88 -3.68 -13.16
C TYR A 42 4.46 -2.29 -13.65
N GLU A 43 5.40 -1.45 -14.08
CA GLU A 43 5.10 -0.15 -14.70
C GLU A 43 4.25 -0.33 -15.97
N ALA A 44 4.51 -1.35 -16.78
CA ALA A 44 3.70 -1.69 -17.95
C ALA A 44 2.28 -2.13 -17.57
N TRP A 45 2.14 -3.00 -16.56
CA TRP A 45 0.83 -3.41 -16.02
C TRP A 45 0.02 -2.22 -15.50
N LEU A 46 0.69 -1.28 -14.81
CA LEU A 46 0.08 -0.05 -14.35
C LEU A 46 -0.39 0.83 -15.52
N ALA A 47 0.44 1.00 -16.55
CA ALA A 47 0.09 1.78 -17.74
C ALA A 47 -1.06 1.14 -18.54
N GLU A 48 -1.09 -0.18 -18.68
CA GLU A 48 -2.16 -0.93 -19.36
C GLU A 48 -3.49 -0.79 -18.64
N ARG A 49 -3.49 -0.93 -17.31
CA ARG A 49 -4.71 -0.92 -16.51
C ARG A 49 -5.24 0.48 -16.21
N TYR A 50 -4.36 1.49 -16.18
CA TYR A 50 -4.69 2.83 -15.65
C TYR A 50 -4.31 4.01 -16.54
N GLY A 51 -3.69 3.76 -17.69
CA GLY A 51 -3.33 4.76 -18.69
C GLY A 51 -1.94 5.38 -18.49
N PRO A 52 -1.46 6.13 -19.50
CA PRO A 52 -0.09 6.67 -19.56
C PRO A 52 0.27 7.63 -18.41
N GLN A 53 -0.72 8.24 -17.78
CA GLN A 53 -0.55 9.11 -16.62
C GLN A 53 0.04 8.37 -15.38
N ALA A 54 0.05 7.03 -15.38
CA ALA A 54 0.74 6.21 -14.39
C ALA A 54 2.21 6.63 -14.19
N HIS A 55 2.91 6.97 -15.27
CA HIS A 55 4.32 7.35 -15.23
C HIS A 55 4.61 8.65 -14.46
N ASP A 56 3.73 9.65 -14.56
CA ASP A 56 3.92 10.92 -13.85
C ASP A 56 3.75 10.75 -12.33
N TRP A 57 2.84 9.86 -11.92
CA TRP A 57 2.67 9.50 -10.51
C TRP A 57 3.84 8.69 -10.00
N ILE A 58 4.43 7.85 -10.85
CA ILE A 58 5.62 7.07 -10.51
C ILE A 58 6.78 8.01 -10.18
N ALA A 59 6.98 9.00 -11.04
CA ALA A 59 8.00 10.01 -10.81
C ALA A 59 7.73 10.84 -9.55
N HIS A 60 6.47 11.16 -9.25
CA HIS A 60 6.12 12.00 -8.09
C HIS A 60 6.35 11.30 -6.75
N SER A 61 5.97 10.03 -6.61
CA SER A 61 6.21 9.29 -5.36
C SER A 61 7.67 8.99 -5.11
N ARG A 62 8.43 8.68 -6.17
CA ARG A 62 9.89 8.46 -6.09
C ARG A 62 10.62 9.64 -5.46
N LYS A 63 10.17 10.88 -5.74
CA LYS A 63 10.75 12.08 -5.10
C LYS A 63 10.69 12.05 -3.58
N ARG A 64 9.59 11.55 -2.97
CA ARG A 64 9.51 11.43 -1.50
C ARG A 64 10.53 10.44 -1.02
N PHE A 65 10.58 9.28 -1.64
CA PHE A 65 11.47 8.20 -1.23
C PHE A 65 12.95 8.55 -1.33
N ASP A 66 13.33 9.15 -2.47
CA ASP A 66 14.70 9.57 -2.74
C ASP A 66 15.14 10.69 -1.78
N ALA A 67 14.18 11.45 -1.23
CA ALA A 67 14.44 12.50 -0.25
C ALA A 67 14.58 11.99 1.20
N LEU A 68 14.15 10.75 1.51
CA LEU A 68 14.30 10.19 2.85
C LEU A 68 15.76 9.76 3.07
N ASP A 69 16.31 10.04 4.25
CA ASP A 69 17.54 9.35 4.69
C ASP A 69 17.23 7.93 5.23
N ASP A 70 18.28 7.16 5.52
CA ASP A 70 18.11 5.77 5.98
C ASP A 70 17.37 5.65 7.31
N ALA A 71 17.55 6.63 8.22
CA ALA A 71 16.86 6.63 9.50
C ALA A 71 15.37 6.97 9.33
N GLU A 72 15.05 7.92 8.45
CA GLU A 72 13.67 8.26 8.10
C GLU A 72 12.96 7.11 7.36
N ARG A 73 13.66 6.41 6.46
CA ARG A 73 13.16 5.19 5.80
C ARG A 73 12.83 4.12 6.83
N GLN A 74 13.76 3.83 7.74
CA GLN A 74 13.55 2.83 8.79
C GLN A 74 12.37 3.20 9.68
N ALA A 75 12.32 4.44 10.18
CA ALA A 75 11.23 4.92 11.02
C ALA A 75 9.86 4.86 10.30
N THR A 76 9.85 5.10 8.99
CA THR A 76 8.64 5.02 8.17
C THR A 76 8.14 3.57 8.05
N MET A 77 9.03 2.59 7.89
CA MET A 77 8.64 1.18 7.85
C MET A 77 8.28 0.62 9.21
N ASP A 78 8.94 1.05 10.28
CA ASP A 78 8.57 0.64 11.64
C ASP A 78 7.15 1.08 11.97
N ARG A 79 6.75 2.29 11.54
CA ARG A 79 5.37 2.76 11.65
C ARG A 79 4.41 1.87 10.86
N LEU A 80 4.74 1.52 9.61
CA LEU A 80 3.92 0.61 8.81
C LEU A 80 3.74 -0.74 9.52
N LYS A 81 4.83 -1.33 10.00
CA LYS A 81 4.81 -2.63 10.67
C LYS A 81 3.88 -2.63 11.89
N VAL A 82 3.85 -1.55 12.67
CA VAL A 82 2.91 -1.40 13.79
C VAL A 82 1.46 -1.30 13.29
N ILE A 83 1.21 -0.50 12.26
CA ILE A 83 -0.13 -0.34 11.67
C ILE A 83 -0.66 -1.69 11.13
N GLU A 84 0.16 -2.39 10.36
CA GLU A 84 -0.20 -3.69 9.78
C GLU A 84 -0.36 -4.77 10.85
N GLY A 85 0.45 -4.73 11.91
CA GLY A 85 0.28 -5.58 13.09
C GLY A 85 -1.08 -5.37 13.77
N ASP A 86 -1.45 -4.12 14.05
CA ASP A 86 -2.74 -3.75 14.65
C ASP A 86 -3.92 -4.23 13.79
N LEU A 87 -3.83 -4.06 12.46
CA LEU A 87 -4.85 -4.52 11.50
C LEU A 87 -4.95 -6.04 11.47
N THR A 88 -3.82 -6.75 11.41
CA THR A 88 -3.78 -8.21 11.39
C THR A 88 -4.32 -8.79 12.69
N ASP A 89 -4.03 -8.18 13.83
CA ASP A 89 -4.56 -8.60 15.11
C ASP A 89 -6.08 -8.35 15.22
N ALA A 90 -6.59 -7.25 14.66
CA ALA A 90 -8.03 -7.03 14.56
C ALA A 90 -8.71 -8.11 13.69
N PHE A 91 -8.11 -8.46 12.55
CA PHE A 91 -8.58 -9.54 11.69
C PHE A 91 -8.61 -10.88 12.43
N ARG A 92 -7.53 -11.25 13.13
CA ARG A 92 -7.44 -12.50 13.90
C ARG A 92 -8.45 -12.59 15.04
N ARG A 93 -8.85 -11.46 15.62
CA ARG A 93 -9.93 -11.39 16.62
C ARG A 93 -11.33 -11.48 16.02
N GLY A 94 -11.47 -11.56 14.70
CA GLY A 94 -12.76 -11.61 14.01
C GLY A 94 -13.49 -10.27 14.00
N VAL A 95 -12.78 -9.15 14.09
CA VAL A 95 -13.40 -7.83 13.94
C VAL A 95 -13.95 -7.70 12.52
N SER A 96 -15.23 -7.31 12.40
CA SER A 96 -15.84 -7.06 11.08
C SER A 96 -15.09 -5.95 10.34
N ALA A 97 -14.92 -6.10 9.03
CA ALA A 97 -14.19 -5.16 8.19
C ALA A 97 -14.83 -3.76 8.16
N ASP A 98 -16.15 -3.67 8.33
CA ASP A 98 -16.91 -2.41 8.41
C ASP A 98 -17.01 -1.82 9.83
N SER A 99 -16.33 -2.42 10.81
CA SER A 99 -16.45 -2.00 12.20
C SER A 99 -15.88 -0.59 12.43
N PRO A 100 -16.64 0.33 13.07
CA PRO A 100 -16.12 1.64 13.46
C PRO A 100 -14.89 1.58 14.36
N ALA A 101 -14.68 0.46 15.06
CA ALA A 101 -13.50 0.24 15.90
C ALA A 101 -12.18 0.22 15.10
N LEU A 102 -12.23 0.01 13.78
CA LEU A 102 -11.06 0.04 12.91
C LEU A 102 -10.65 1.46 12.51
N LYS A 103 -11.52 2.46 12.70
CA LYS A 103 -11.25 3.84 12.27
C LYS A 103 -9.88 4.37 12.72
N PRO A 104 -9.46 4.24 13.99
CA PRO A 104 -8.18 4.81 14.43
C PRO A 104 -6.94 4.18 13.76
N VAL A 105 -7.00 2.89 13.38
CA VAL A 105 -5.88 2.24 12.68
C VAL A 105 -5.92 2.52 11.18
N LEU A 106 -7.12 2.65 10.59
CA LEU A 106 -7.29 3.02 9.18
C LEU A 106 -6.98 4.50 8.91
N ASP A 107 -7.21 5.39 9.89
CA ASP A 107 -6.73 6.77 9.89
C ASP A 107 -5.20 6.79 9.74
N ARG A 108 -4.48 6.10 10.63
CA ARG A 108 -3.01 5.99 10.60
C ARG A 108 -2.49 5.38 9.31
N HIS A 109 -3.14 4.32 8.80
CA HIS A 109 -2.75 3.71 7.53
C HIS A 109 -2.91 4.69 6.37
N ARG A 110 -4.05 5.39 6.27
CA ARG A 110 -4.29 6.40 5.23
C ARG A 110 -3.32 7.57 5.30
N GLU A 111 -2.99 8.06 6.50
CA GLU A 111 -1.98 9.10 6.71
C GLU A 111 -0.59 8.65 6.25
N TRP A 112 -0.21 7.43 6.61
CA TRP A 112 1.06 6.86 6.19
C TRP A 112 1.14 6.67 4.66
N VAL A 113 0.03 6.22 4.05
CA VAL A 113 -0.12 6.13 2.59
C VAL A 113 0.10 7.52 1.98
N GLY A 114 -0.63 8.55 2.43
CA GLY A 114 -0.46 9.92 1.94
C GLY A 114 0.97 10.47 2.10
N TYR A 115 1.58 10.25 3.26
CA TYR A 115 2.97 10.63 3.50
C TYR A 115 3.92 10.07 2.44
N MET A 116 3.75 8.80 2.08
CA MET A 116 4.55 8.13 1.06
C MET A 116 4.18 8.54 -0.37
N TRP A 117 2.96 9.06 -0.57
CA TRP A 117 2.48 9.66 -1.82
C TRP A 117 2.99 11.07 -2.05
N ASN A 118 3.69 11.63 -1.06
CA ASN A 118 4.09 13.03 -1.01
C ASN A 118 2.90 14.00 -1.14
N GLN A 119 1.72 13.58 -0.67
CA GLN A 119 0.47 14.35 -0.72
C GLN A 119 -0.62 13.66 0.11
N ASP A 120 -1.65 14.39 0.51
CA ASP A 120 -2.79 13.78 1.18
C ASP A 120 -3.39 12.66 0.32
N CYS A 121 -3.83 11.57 0.97
CA CYS A 121 -4.52 10.46 0.32
C CYS A 121 -6.03 10.72 0.40
N PRO A 122 -6.76 11.12 -0.66
CA PRO A 122 -8.21 11.32 -0.58
C PRO A 122 -8.97 10.03 -0.24
N PRO A 123 -10.17 10.08 0.35
CA PRO A 123 -10.93 8.87 0.68
C PRO A 123 -11.21 7.99 -0.54
N GLY A 124 -11.63 8.59 -1.65
CA GLY A 124 -11.84 7.88 -2.91
C GLY A 124 -10.55 7.18 -3.39
N ALA A 125 -9.40 7.83 -3.17
CA ALA A 125 -8.13 7.26 -3.55
C ALA A 125 -7.78 6.03 -2.70
N TYR A 126 -7.94 6.15 -1.39
CA TYR A 126 -7.74 5.06 -0.45
C TYR A 126 -8.65 3.84 -0.75
N GLY A 127 -9.90 4.06 -1.16
CA GLY A 127 -10.80 3.00 -1.59
C GLY A 127 -10.33 2.27 -2.86
N ASN A 128 -9.79 3.00 -3.84
CA ASN A 128 -9.22 2.38 -5.05
C ASN A 128 -7.91 1.62 -4.76
N LEU A 129 -7.11 2.04 -3.77
CA LEU A 129 -5.93 1.28 -3.30
C LEU A 129 -6.34 -0.11 -2.80
N ALA A 130 -7.47 -0.17 -2.10
CA ALA A 130 -8.01 -1.41 -1.58
C ALA A 130 -8.30 -2.44 -2.69
N ASP A 131 -8.76 -2.00 -3.86
CA ASP A 131 -8.96 -2.89 -5.01
C ASP A 131 -7.66 -3.53 -5.49
N MET A 132 -6.57 -2.76 -5.52
CA MET A 132 -5.26 -3.28 -5.90
C MET A 132 -4.75 -4.34 -4.93
N TYR A 133 -4.92 -4.13 -3.62
CA TYR A 133 -4.52 -5.10 -2.59
C TYR A 133 -5.20 -6.46 -2.74
N ARG A 134 -6.42 -6.48 -3.30
CA ARG A 134 -7.18 -7.70 -3.56
C ARG A 134 -6.92 -8.28 -4.96
N ASP A 135 -6.73 -7.44 -5.96
CA ASP A 135 -6.71 -7.86 -7.36
C ASP A 135 -5.30 -8.23 -7.86
N HIS A 136 -4.23 -7.71 -7.26
CA HIS A 136 -2.86 -7.99 -7.70
C HIS A 136 -2.23 -9.17 -6.92
N PRO A 137 -1.78 -10.25 -7.60
CA PRO A 137 -1.30 -11.47 -6.94
C PRO A 137 -0.19 -11.26 -5.90
N ASP A 138 0.74 -10.35 -6.16
CA ASP A 138 1.86 -10.09 -5.23
C ASP A 138 1.39 -9.43 -3.91
N PHE A 139 0.37 -8.55 -3.98
CA PHE A 139 -0.20 -7.94 -2.78
C PHE A 139 -1.00 -8.95 -2.00
N VAL A 140 -1.81 -9.75 -2.70
CA VAL A 140 -2.53 -10.87 -2.08
C VAL A 140 -1.56 -11.78 -1.36
N ALA A 141 -0.47 -12.20 -2.02
CA ALA A 141 0.55 -13.05 -1.42
C ALA A 141 1.21 -12.40 -0.19
N ARG A 142 1.56 -11.10 -0.24
CA ARG A 142 2.17 -10.39 0.89
C ARG A 142 1.22 -10.33 2.09
N PHE A 143 -0.01 -9.87 1.90
CA PHE A 143 -0.94 -9.71 3.00
C PHE A 143 -1.43 -11.05 3.54
N ASP A 144 -1.69 -12.04 2.68
CA ASP A 144 -2.10 -13.37 3.15
C ASP A 144 -0.97 -14.13 3.85
N SER A 145 0.30 -13.77 3.61
CA SER A 145 1.41 -14.27 4.42
C SER A 145 1.34 -13.83 5.89
N MET A 146 0.66 -12.72 6.18
CA MET A 146 0.47 -12.22 7.55
C MET A 146 -0.64 -12.99 8.26
N ALA A 147 -1.74 -13.25 7.57
CA ALA A 147 -2.80 -14.18 7.99
C ALA A 147 -3.64 -14.60 6.77
N PRO A 148 -4.03 -15.88 6.63
CA PRO A 148 -4.82 -16.32 5.48
C PRO A 148 -6.14 -15.53 5.32
N GLY A 149 -6.40 -15.01 4.12
CA GLY A 149 -7.59 -14.19 3.82
C GLY A 149 -7.50 -12.72 4.28
N PHE A 150 -6.37 -12.30 4.84
CA PHE A 150 -6.17 -10.93 5.31
C PHE A 150 -6.22 -9.91 4.18
N ALA A 151 -5.70 -10.22 2.97
CA ALA A 151 -5.73 -9.31 1.84
C ALA A 151 -7.17 -8.89 1.48
N SER A 152 -8.08 -9.87 1.43
CA SER A 152 -9.49 -9.63 1.15
C SER A 152 -10.16 -8.84 2.27
N TRP A 153 -9.93 -9.20 3.53
CA TRP A 153 -10.52 -8.49 4.67
C TRP A 153 -10.02 -7.04 4.75
N LEU A 154 -8.73 -6.81 4.53
CA LEU A 154 -8.12 -5.48 4.54
C LEU A 154 -8.69 -4.60 3.43
N SER A 155 -8.88 -5.16 2.23
CA SER A 155 -9.53 -4.46 1.12
C SER A 155 -10.92 -3.97 1.50
N GLU A 156 -11.76 -4.85 2.07
CA GLU A 156 -13.11 -4.48 2.51
C GLU A 156 -13.08 -3.42 3.63
N ALA A 157 -12.14 -3.54 4.58
CA ALA A 157 -12.01 -2.58 5.67
C ALA A 157 -11.61 -1.19 5.19
N MET A 158 -10.66 -1.12 4.25
CA MET A 158 -10.23 0.13 3.63
C MET A 158 -11.37 0.81 2.87
N LYS A 159 -12.17 0.05 2.13
CA LYS A 159 -13.34 0.56 1.39
C LYS A 159 -14.44 1.07 2.30
N ALA A 160 -14.80 0.30 3.32
CA ALA A 160 -15.82 0.69 4.28
C ALA A 160 -15.43 1.99 5.00
N TYR A 161 -14.17 2.10 5.42
CA TYR A 161 -13.64 3.32 6.00
C TYR A 161 -13.60 4.49 5.01
N ALA A 162 -13.14 4.28 3.78
CA ALA A 162 -13.15 5.32 2.74
C ALA A 162 -14.57 5.88 2.51
N GLY A 163 -15.57 4.99 2.40
CA GLY A 163 -16.97 5.39 2.25
C GLY A 163 -17.57 6.11 3.46
N SER A 164 -17.00 5.92 4.65
CA SER A 164 -17.42 6.64 5.87
C SER A 164 -16.92 8.09 5.95
N LEU A 165 -15.98 8.49 5.08
CA LEU A 165 -15.37 9.82 5.05
C LEU A 165 -15.96 10.74 3.98
N THR A 166 -16.83 10.21 3.12
CA THR A 166 -17.49 10.93 2.01
C THR A 166 -18.92 11.29 2.37
#